data_AF-A0A1G8WAK6-F1
#
_entry.id   AF-A0A1G8WAK6-F1
#
_cell.length_a   1.000
_cell.length_b   1.000
_cell.length_c   1.000
_cell.angle_alpha   90.00
_cell.angle_beta   90.00
_cell.angle_gamma   90.00
#
_symmetry.space_group_name_H-M   'P 1'
#
loop_
_entity.id
_entity.type
_entity.pdbx_description
1 polymer ?
#
loop_
_entity_poly.entity_id
_entity_poly.type
_entity_poly.pdbx_seq_one_letter_code
_entity_poly.pdbx_strand_id
1 'polypeptide(L)'
;MDLLLMSFAGVTAKEYLTIQQQGNITPSLYAKIQRTKTLNRHDIIRRLDQDNIGYITYEHELYPPLLKEIYDFPYILYYRGNLSILSEKMLGVVGSRKASGYTKKALEKILPELENIAVVSGLAYGADEAAHRIAVEHNMKTIGVLAFGHHTHYPKTTADIRRQMEQDHITISEYPPDTPINKWQFVARNRIIAGAAQGVLVTEAEEKSGSLITLEMALDENRNGYCLPGNITSPLSAGTNLRIQEGASAVTAASDIQADFS
;
A
#
# COMPACT_ATOMS: atom_id res chain seq x y z
N MET A 1 15.24 10.46 19.06
CA MET A 1 15.43 11.00 17.70
C MET A 1 14.04 11.30 17.15
N ASP A 2 13.76 12.51 16.65
CA ASP A 2 12.40 12.86 16.21
C ASP A 2 12.15 12.36 14.78
N LEU A 3 11.30 11.34 14.65
CA LEU A 3 11.00 10.65 13.39
C LEU A 3 10.29 11.57 12.38
N LEU A 4 9.47 12.51 12.85
CA LEU A 4 8.81 13.47 11.98
C LEU A 4 9.84 14.39 11.31
N LEU A 5 10.79 14.92 12.09
CA LEU A 5 11.86 15.77 11.55
C LEU A 5 12.77 15.01 10.59
N MET A 6 13.08 13.74 10.86
CA MET A 6 13.84 12.89 9.94
C MET A 6 13.14 12.72 8.60
N SER A 7 11.83 12.48 8.63
CA SER A 7 11.02 12.32 7.42
C SER A 7 11.01 13.60 6.59
N PHE A 8 10.76 14.76 7.21
CA PHE A 8 10.83 16.06 6.54
C PHE A 8 12.24 16.45 6.07
N ALA A 9 13.28 15.92 6.71
CA ALA A 9 14.67 16.08 6.25
C ALA A 9 15.00 15.18 5.05
N GLY A 10 14.13 14.21 4.72
CA GLY A 10 14.27 13.29 3.59
C GLY A 10 14.99 11.99 3.92
N VAL A 11 15.06 11.61 5.20
CA VAL A 11 15.62 10.31 5.62
C VAL A 11 14.64 9.21 5.25
N THR A 12 15.08 8.25 4.44
CA THR A 12 14.27 7.10 4.00
C THR A 12 14.21 6.00 5.07
N ALA A 13 13.28 5.04 4.96
CA ALA A 13 13.25 3.86 5.84
C ALA A 13 14.58 3.11 5.90
N LYS A 14 15.22 2.87 4.75
CA LYS A 14 16.53 2.21 4.68
C LYS A 14 17.62 3.01 5.41
N GLU A 15 17.65 4.33 5.21
CA GLU A 15 18.61 5.19 5.91
C GLU A 15 18.35 5.26 7.42
N TYR A 16 17.07 5.24 7.84
CA TYR A 16 16.70 5.16 9.24
C TYR A 16 17.22 3.86 9.89
N LEU A 17 17.07 2.73 9.22
CA LEU A 17 17.61 1.45 9.68
C LEU A 17 19.14 1.49 9.80
N THR A 18 19.83 2.08 8.82
CA THR A 18 21.28 2.30 8.90
C THR A 18 21.68 3.10 10.15
N ILE A 19 20.91 4.14 10.51
CA ILE A 19 21.16 4.92 11.73
C ILE A 19 20.96 4.05 12.98
N GLN A 20 19.87 3.28 13.05
CA GLN A 20 19.56 2.42 14.20
C GLN A 20 20.61 1.33 14.41
N GLN A 21 21.10 0.74 13.32
CA GLN A 21 22.08 -0.35 13.35
C GLN A 21 23.54 0.14 13.47
N GLN A 22 23.75 1.44 13.69
CA GLN A 22 25.10 2.06 13.70
C GLN A 22 25.91 1.73 12.44
N GLY A 23 25.23 1.62 11.30
CA GLY A 23 25.84 1.36 10.00
C GLY A 23 26.59 2.56 9.45
N ASN A 24 27.16 2.40 8.25
CA ASN A 24 27.96 3.45 7.62
C ASN A 24 27.12 4.67 7.24
N ILE A 25 27.35 5.82 7.90
CA ILE A 25 26.67 7.07 7.60
C ILE A 25 27.34 7.76 6.41
N THR A 26 26.68 7.69 5.25
CA THR A 26 27.15 8.38 4.04
C THR A 26 27.09 9.91 4.19
N PRO A 27 27.88 10.68 3.41
CA PRO A 27 27.81 12.15 3.44
C PRO A 27 26.40 12.70 3.15
N SER A 28 25.65 12.04 2.24
CA SER A 28 24.26 12.39 1.94
C SER A 28 23.35 12.21 3.15
N LEU A 29 23.48 11.07 3.84
CA LEU A 29 22.70 10.80 5.05
C LEU A 29 23.07 11.76 6.19
N TYR A 30 24.37 12.06 6.36
CA TYR A 30 24.81 13.05 7.33
C TYR A 30 24.19 14.44 7.07
N ALA A 31 24.13 14.87 5.81
CA ALA A 31 23.50 16.14 5.44
C ALA A 31 22.00 16.17 5.81
N LYS A 32 21.27 15.07 5.59
CA LYS A 32 19.86 14.94 6.02
C LYS A 32 19.74 15.00 7.55
N ILE A 33 20.62 14.33 8.28
CA ILE A 33 20.65 14.39 9.75
C ILE A 33 20.88 15.83 10.23
N GLN A 34 21.82 16.58 9.64
CA GLN A 34 22.02 17.98 10.00
C GLN A 34 20.82 18.86 9.66
N ARG A 35 20.14 18.60 8.54
CA ARG A 35 18.91 19.30 8.16
C ARG A 35 17.79 19.16 9.20
N THR A 36 17.74 18.06 9.96
CA THR A 36 16.73 17.94 11.04
C THR A 36 16.83 19.07 12.08
N LYS A 37 18.04 19.60 12.33
CA LYS A 37 18.29 20.69 13.28
C LYS A 37 17.78 22.05 12.79
N THR A 38 17.56 22.20 11.48
CA THR A 38 17.05 23.45 10.89
C THR A 38 15.54 23.46 10.74
N LEU A 39 14.87 22.33 11.01
CA LEU A 39 13.42 22.20 10.89
C LEU A 39 12.73 22.57 12.20
N ASN A 40 11.59 23.25 12.09
CA ASN A 40 10.73 23.55 13.23
C ASN A 40 9.57 22.55 13.31
N ARG A 41 9.60 21.71 14.35
CA ARG A 41 8.57 20.70 14.61
C ARG A 41 7.16 21.29 14.76
N HIS A 42 7.04 22.41 15.47
CA HIS A 42 5.74 23.03 15.72
C HIS A 42 5.13 23.59 14.43
N ASP A 43 5.95 24.16 13.54
CA ASP A 43 5.48 24.66 12.26
C ASP A 43 5.05 23.51 11.33
N ILE A 44 5.78 22.40 11.35
CA ILE A 44 5.42 21.19 10.60
C ILE A 44 4.05 20.66 11.07
N ILE A 45 3.88 20.44 12.38
CA ILE A 45 2.63 19.93 12.94
C ILE A 45 1.47 20.88 12.63
N ARG A 46 1.68 22.20 12.80
CA ARG A 46 0.66 23.19 12.46
C ARG A 46 0.20 23.09 11.01
N ARG A 47 1.13 22.89 10.05
CA ARG A 47 0.77 22.72 8.63
C ARG A 47 0.02 21.42 8.38
N LEU A 48 0.49 20.32 8.98
CA LEU A 48 -0.20 19.03 8.92
C LEU A 48 -1.64 19.13 9.43
N ASP A 49 -1.85 19.79 10.57
CA ASP A 49 -3.18 20.02 11.15
C ASP A 49 -4.06 20.90 10.23
N GLN A 50 -3.50 21.97 9.65
CA GLN A 50 -4.22 22.85 8.70
C GLN A 50 -4.70 22.09 7.45
N ASP A 51 -3.90 21.14 6.98
CA ASP A 51 -4.18 20.34 5.79
C ASP A 51 -4.97 19.05 6.11
N ASN A 52 -5.40 18.87 7.37
CA ASN A 52 -6.04 17.67 7.91
C ASN A 52 -5.26 16.38 7.61
N ILE A 53 -3.93 16.43 7.75
CA ILE A 53 -3.05 15.27 7.55
C ILE A 53 -2.52 14.83 8.90
N GLY A 54 -2.91 13.64 9.34
CA GLY A 54 -2.32 13.01 10.52
C GLY A 54 -0.98 12.34 10.19
N TYR A 55 -0.21 12.00 11.21
CA TYR A 55 0.91 11.07 11.07
C TYR A 55 0.99 10.12 12.26
N ILE A 56 1.49 8.91 12.04
CA ILE A 56 1.84 7.94 13.07
C ILE A 56 3.24 7.38 12.83
N THR A 57 3.91 6.96 13.88
CA THR A 57 5.20 6.26 13.79
C THR A 57 5.00 4.75 13.97
N TYR A 58 6.03 3.94 13.71
CA TYR A 58 6.00 2.49 13.93
C TYR A 58 5.79 2.07 15.40
N GLU A 59 5.80 3.03 16.33
CA GLU A 59 5.55 2.82 17.76
C GLU A 59 4.09 3.09 18.14
N HIS A 60 3.30 3.64 17.22
CA HIS A 60 1.87 3.90 17.45
C HIS A 60 1.08 2.58 17.52
N GLU A 61 0.10 2.50 18.42
CA GLU A 61 -0.69 1.27 18.63
C GLU A 61 -1.47 0.81 17.40
N LEU A 62 -1.96 1.77 16.59
CA LEU A 62 -2.66 1.53 15.32
C LEU A 62 -1.74 1.36 14.11
N TYR A 63 -0.42 1.35 14.30
CA TYR A 63 0.48 1.04 13.18
C TYR A 63 0.32 -0.44 12.79
N PRO A 64 0.13 -0.78 11.49
CA PRO A 64 -0.16 -2.16 11.10
C PRO A 64 0.96 -3.12 11.56
N PRO A 65 0.64 -4.15 12.37
CA PRO A 65 1.66 -5.01 12.97
C PRO A 65 2.48 -5.75 11.91
N LEU A 66 1.83 -6.30 10.87
CA LEU A 66 2.50 -6.98 9.77
C LEU A 66 3.43 -6.06 8.98
N LEU A 67 3.06 -4.78 8.83
CA LEU A 67 3.90 -3.82 8.13
C LEU A 67 5.19 -3.53 8.90
N LYS A 68 5.23 -3.75 10.22
CA LYS A 68 6.42 -3.58 11.05
C LYS A 68 7.41 -4.74 10.91
N GLU A 69 6.94 -5.89 10.41
CA GLU A 69 7.76 -7.10 10.26
C GLU A 69 8.63 -7.08 9.00
N ILE A 70 8.24 -6.31 7.97
CA ILE A 70 9.01 -6.26 6.73
C ILE A 70 10.38 -5.60 6.93
N TYR A 71 11.37 -6.01 6.14
CA TYR A 71 12.76 -5.57 6.33
C TYR A 71 12.92 -4.04 6.32
N ASP A 72 12.28 -3.35 5.36
CA ASP A 72 12.38 -1.89 5.20
C ASP A 72 11.09 -1.15 5.56
N PHE A 73 10.44 -1.54 6.67
CA PHE A 73 9.19 -0.92 7.14
C PHE A 73 9.26 0.62 7.21
N PRO A 74 8.17 1.33 6.84
CA PRO A 74 8.13 2.78 6.95
C PRO A 74 8.08 3.20 8.43
N TYR A 75 9.13 3.86 8.93
CA TYR A 75 9.16 4.28 10.34
C TYR A 75 8.09 5.34 10.69
N ILE A 76 7.46 5.94 9.67
CA ILE A 76 6.39 6.93 9.78
C ILE A 76 5.40 6.77 8.62
N LEU A 77 4.12 6.98 8.91
CA LEU A 77 3.06 7.07 7.92
C LEU A 77 2.28 8.37 8.11
N TYR A 78 2.11 9.13 7.04
CA TYR A 78 1.15 10.23 6.94
C TYR A 78 -0.19 9.67 6.49
N TYR A 79 -1.30 10.23 6.96
CA TYR A 79 -2.61 9.72 6.60
C TYR A 79 -3.69 10.80 6.53
N ARG A 80 -4.75 10.49 5.79
CA ARG A 80 -6.05 11.17 5.82
C ARG A 80 -7.16 10.14 5.97
N GLY A 81 -8.17 10.46 6.77
CA GLY A 81 -9.31 9.60 7.04
C GLY A 81 -9.21 8.87 8.40
N ASN A 82 -9.91 7.74 8.53
CA ASN A 82 -10.06 7.01 9.77
C ASN A 82 -8.86 6.08 10.05
N LEU A 83 -8.02 6.48 11.01
CA LEU A 83 -6.84 5.74 11.45
C LEU A 83 -7.13 4.32 11.97
N SER A 84 -8.32 4.08 12.54
CA SER A 84 -8.65 2.78 13.15
C SER A 84 -8.68 1.63 12.15
N ILE A 85 -8.79 1.92 10.85
CA ILE A 85 -8.81 0.91 9.79
C ILE A 85 -7.43 0.22 9.67
N LEU A 86 -6.35 0.86 10.13
CA LEU A 86 -5.00 0.31 10.03
C LEU A 86 -4.75 -0.91 10.95
N SER A 87 -5.63 -1.18 11.92
CA SER A 87 -5.55 -2.37 12.77
C SER A 87 -6.35 -3.57 12.27
N GLU A 88 -7.08 -3.43 11.16
CA GLU A 88 -7.89 -4.52 10.59
C GLU A 88 -7.01 -5.59 9.91
N LYS A 89 -7.55 -6.80 9.74
CA LYS A 89 -6.94 -7.79 8.83
C LYS A 89 -7.06 -7.23 7.40
N MET A 90 -5.98 -7.28 6.60
CA MET A 90 -5.95 -6.66 5.28
C MET A 90 -5.63 -7.66 4.17
N LEU A 91 -6.39 -7.59 3.08
CA LEU A 91 -6.10 -8.24 1.80
C LEU A 91 -5.55 -7.19 0.84
N GLY A 92 -4.32 -7.41 0.36
CA GLY A 92 -3.74 -6.62 -0.72
C GLY A 92 -4.42 -6.99 -2.03
N VAL A 93 -4.94 -6.02 -2.79
CA VAL A 93 -5.50 -6.29 -4.12
C VAL A 93 -4.73 -5.49 -5.15
N VAL A 94 -4.10 -6.18 -6.10
CA VAL A 94 -3.29 -5.55 -7.15
C VAL A 94 -3.60 -6.18 -8.52
N GLY A 95 -3.20 -5.49 -9.59
CA GLY A 95 -3.31 -6.04 -10.93
C GLY A 95 -2.96 -5.06 -12.03
N SER A 96 -3.43 -5.39 -13.22
CA SER A 96 -3.12 -4.65 -14.44
C SER A 96 -3.79 -3.28 -14.43
N ARG A 97 -3.06 -2.28 -14.93
CA ARG A 97 -3.66 -0.98 -15.29
C ARG A 97 -4.60 -1.06 -16.48
N LYS A 98 -4.57 -2.17 -17.23
CA LYS A 98 -5.50 -2.49 -18.32
C LYS A 98 -6.54 -3.53 -17.88
N ALA A 99 -6.83 -3.61 -16.58
CA ALA A 99 -7.83 -4.52 -16.04
C ALA A 99 -9.11 -4.48 -16.88
N SER A 100 -9.58 -5.67 -17.27
CA SER A 100 -10.74 -5.85 -18.12
C SER A 100 -12.01 -5.94 -17.28
N GLY A 101 -13.16 -6.11 -17.95
CA GLY A 101 -14.41 -6.42 -17.25
C GLY A 101 -14.35 -7.72 -16.43
N TYR A 102 -13.39 -8.61 -16.70
CA TYR A 102 -13.17 -9.80 -15.89
C TYR A 102 -12.74 -9.45 -14.46
N THR A 103 -11.73 -8.58 -14.28
CA THR A 103 -11.28 -8.13 -12.95
C THR A 103 -12.44 -7.56 -12.13
N LYS A 104 -13.23 -6.67 -12.72
CA LYS A 104 -14.38 -6.06 -12.03
C LYS A 104 -15.38 -7.12 -11.56
N LYS A 105 -15.82 -8.01 -12.46
CA LYS A 105 -16.79 -9.08 -12.13
C LYS A 105 -16.27 -10.06 -11.09
N ALA A 106 -14.98 -10.41 -11.16
CA ALA A 106 -14.37 -11.31 -10.20
C ALA A 106 -14.29 -10.67 -8.81
N LEU A 107 -13.87 -9.41 -8.72
CA LEU A 107 -13.83 -8.68 -7.45
C LEU A 107 -15.23 -8.44 -6.88
N GLU A 108 -16.24 -8.13 -7.70
CA GLU A 108 -17.65 -8.02 -7.28
C GLU A 108 -18.19 -9.34 -6.70
N LYS A 109 -17.69 -10.47 -7.19
CA LYS A 109 -18.05 -11.80 -6.67
C LYS A 109 -17.32 -12.14 -5.36
N ILE A 110 -16.07 -11.71 -5.22
CA ILE A 110 -15.17 -12.18 -4.15
C ILE A 110 -15.22 -11.24 -2.94
N LEU A 111 -15.01 -9.94 -3.14
CA LEU A 111 -14.80 -9.01 -2.04
C LEU A 111 -15.99 -8.92 -1.07
N PRO A 112 -17.25 -8.80 -1.53
CA PRO A 112 -18.39 -8.62 -0.62
C PRO A 112 -18.65 -9.80 0.32
N GLU A 113 -18.15 -10.99 -0.03
CA GLU A 113 -18.30 -12.23 0.75
C GLU A 113 -17.17 -12.41 1.78
N LEU A 114 -16.18 -11.52 1.81
CA LEU A 114 -15.10 -11.54 2.80
C LEU A 114 -15.55 -10.85 4.10
N GLU A 115 -15.37 -11.53 5.23
CA GLU A 115 -15.79 -11.04 6.53
C GLU A 115 -14.60 -10.47 7.33
N ASN A 116 -14.76 -9.25 7.85
CA ASN A 116 -13.76 -8.58 8.71
C ASN A 116 -12.37 -8.44 8.04
N ILE A 117 -12.36 -8.22 6.72
CA ILE A 117 -11.14 -8.00 5.93
C ILE A 117 -11.24 -6.66 5.22
N ALA A 118 -10.24 -5.82 5.42
CA ALA A 118 -10.09 -4.56 4.71
C ALA A 118 -9.29 -4.74 3.41
N VAL A 119 -9.60 -3.96 2.38
CA VAL A 119 -8.87 -3.97 1.11
C VAL A 119 -7.75 -2.93 1.14
N VAL A 120 -6.49 -3.34 0.98
CA VAL A 120 -5.35 -2.43 0.80
C VAL A 120 -4.87 -2.44 -0.65
N SER A 121 -4.75 -1.26 -1.26
CA SER A 121 -4.31 -1.15 -2.66
C SER A 121 -3.70 0.22 -2.94
N GLY A 122 -3.25 0.42 -4.18
CA GLY A 122 -2.36 1.49 -4.57
C GLY A 122 -3.01 2.72 -5.22
N LEU A 123 -4.33 2.80 -5.29
CA LEU A 123 -5.06 3.86 -5.99
C LEU A 123 -4.61 4.07 -7.45
N ALA A 124 -4.06 3.05 -8.11
CA ALA A 124 -3.75 3.12 -9.54
C ALA A 124 -5.03 2.93 -10.39
N TYR A 125 -5.00 3.39 -11.65
CA TYR A 125 -6.05 3.04 -12.60
C TYR A 125 -6.08 1.53 -12.86
N GLY A 126 -7.26 0.97 -13.12
CA GLY A 126 -7.45 -0.45 -13.41
C GLY A 126 -7.84 -1.25 -12.16
N ALA A 127 -7.07 -2.30 -11.85
CA ALA A 127 -7.40 -3.23 -10.76
C ALA A 127 -7.50 -2.56 -9.38
N ASP A 128 -6.54 -1.71 -9.02
CA ASP A 128 -6.53 -1.01 -7.73
C ASP A 128 -7.77 -0.13 -7.56
N GLU A 129 -8.12 0.66 -8.58
CA GLU A 129 -9.33 1.48 -8.61
C GLU A 129 -10.59 0.62 -8.45
N ALA A 130 -10.71 -0.48 -9.19
CA ALA A 130 -11.85 -1.38 -9.11
C ALA A 130 -12.00 -1.96 -7.69
N ALA A 131 -10.90 -2.39 -7.07
CA ALA A 131 -10.89 -2.93 -5.72
C ALA A 131 -11.39 -1.91 -4.69
N HIS A 132 -10.90 -0.66 -4.77
CA HIS A 132 -11.36 0.41 -3.88
C HIS A 132 -12.84 0.75 -4.10
N ARG A 133 -13.29 0.87 -5.35
CA ARG A 133 -14.68 1.19 -5.66
C ARG A 133 -15.63 0.12 -5.14
N ILE A 134 -15.33 -1.16 -5.39
CA ILE A 134 -16.15 -2.27 -4.92
C ILE A 134 -16.16 -2.33 -3.39
N ALA A 135 -15.01 -2.16 -2.74
CA ALA A 135 -14.93 -2.12 -1.28
C ALA A 135 -15.86 -1.03 -0.71
N VAL A 136 -15.79 0.18 -1.27
CA VAL A 136 -16.64 1.31 -0.87
C VAL A 136 -18.13 1.03 -1.13
N GLU A 137 -18.49 0.54 -2.32
CA GLU A 137 -19.87 0.20 -2.70
C GLU A 137 -20.50 -0.85 -1.77
N HIS A 138 -19.69 -1.77 -1.25
CA HIS A 138 -20.12 -2.82 -0.33
C HIS A 138 -19.83 -2.54 1.14
N ASN A 139 -19.53 -1.29 1.50
CA ASN A 139 -19.24 -0.85 2.88
C ASN A 139 -18.06 -1.57 3.56
N MET A 140 -17.18 -2.18 2.78
CA MET A 140 -15.92 -2.75 3.27
C MET A 140 -14.93 -1.63 3.57
N LYS A 141 -14.06 -1.84 4.57
CA LYS A 141 -12.98 -0.90 4.84
C LYS A 141 -11.91 -0.99 3.75
N THR A 142 -11.31 0.14 3.38
CA THR A 142 -10.26 0.16 2.38
C THR A 142 -9.16 1.18 2.69
N ILE A 143 -7.93 0.84 2.29
CA ILE A 143 -6.71 1.61 2.55
C ILE A 143 -6.03 1.93 1.22
N GLY A 144 -5.97 3.20 0.88
CA GLY A 144 -5.23 3.69 -0.30
C GLY A 144 -3.80 4.04 0.07
N VAL A 145 -2.83 3.21 -0.30
CA VAL A 145 -1.42 3.51 -0.06
C VAL A 145 -0.92 4.42 -1.18
N LEU A 146 -0.30 5.57 -0.90
CA LEU A 146 0.14 6.55 -1.88
C LEU A 146 1.65 6.46 -2.13
N ALA A 147 2.07 6.73 -3.37
CA ALA A 147 3.48 6.76 -3.78
C ALA A 147 4.09 8.19 -3.75
N PHE A 148 3.38 9.13 -3.14
CA PHE A 148 3.66 10.57 -3.12
C PHE A 148 3.01 11.20 -1.87
N GLY A 149 3.26 12.48 -1.63
CA GLY A 149 2.66 13.19 -0.49
C GLY A 149 1.19 13.58 -0.74
N HIS A 150 0.42 13.76 0.35
CA HIS A 150 -1.03 14.02 0.29
C HIS A 150 -1.44 15.29 -0.47
N HIS A 151 -0.53 16.24 -0.71
CA HIS A 151 -0.80 17.46 -1.51
C HIS A 151 -0.82 17.21 -3.02
N THR A 152 -0.44 16.01 -3.46
CA THR A 152 -0.48 15.61 -4.87
C THR A 152 -1.42 14.43 -5.07
N HIS A 153 -1.90 14.22 -6.30
CA HIS A 153 -2.61 13.00 -6.67
C HIS A 153 -2.28 12.54 -8.09
N TYR A 154 -2.11 11.23 -8.25
CA TYR A 154 -1.96 10.57 -9.53
C TYR A 154 -2.46 9.11 -9.46
N PRO A 155 -3.13 8.60 -10.50
CA PRO A 155 -3.58 9.33 -11.69
C PRO A 155 -4.75 10.27 -11.38
N LYS A 156 -4.99 11.30 -12.23
CA LYS A 156 -6.12 12.23 -12.02
C LYS A 156 -7.48 11.54 -12.03
N THR A 157 -7.59 10.43 -12.74
CA THR A 157 -8.82 9.65 -12.92
C THR A 157 -9.31 8.98 -11.64
N THR A 158 -8.43 8.76 -10.65
CA THR A 158 -8.77 8.16 -9.36
C THR A 158 -8.96 9.20 -8.24
N ALA A 159 -9.03 10.49 -8.59
CA ALA A 159 -9.13 11.58 -7.62
C ALA A 159 -10.48 11.61 -6.91
N ASP A 160 -11.55 11.16 -7.57
CA ASP A 160 -12.88 11.04 -6.99
C ASP A 160 -12.92 9.93 -5.93
N ILE A 161 -12.45 8.73 -6.26
CA ILE A 161 -12.45 7.61 -5.31
C ILE A 161 -11.53 7.89 -4.13
N ARG A 162 -10.37 8.54 -4.36
CA ARG A 162 -9.53 9.00 -3.25
C ARG A 162 -10.28 9.94 -2.31
N ARG A 163 -11.00 10.94 -2.84
CA ARG A 163 -11.74 11.90 -2.00
C ARG A 163 -12.82 11.22 -1.18
N GLN A 164 -13.53 10.26 -1.77
CA GLN A 164 -14.52 9.45 -1.06
C GLN A 164 -13.86 8.61 0.04
N MET A 165 -12.71 7.98 -0.24
CA MET A 165 -11.96 7.22 0.75
C MET A 165 -11.45 8.09 1.91
N GLU A 166 -11.02 9.32 1.66
CA GLU A 166 -10.54 10.22 2.74
C GLU A 166 -11.65 10.68 3.69
N GLN A 167 -12.93 10.43 3.37
CA GLN A 167 -14.08 10.74 4.24
C GLN A 167 -14.39 9.61 5.22
N ASP A 168 -14.54 8.37 4.73
CA ASP A 168 -15.05 7.23 5.52
C ASP A 168 -14.04 6.08 5.67
N HIS A 169 -12.93 6.17 4.94
CA HIS A 169 -11.86 5.18 4.87
C HIS A 169 -10.52 5.82 5.20
N ILE A 170 -9.41 5.37 4.61
CA ILE A 170 -8.11 5.97 4.86
C ILE A 170 -7.20 5.95 3.63
N THR A 171 -6.38 6.98 3.48
CA THR A 171 -5.21 6.97 2.59
C THR A 171 -3.95 7.20 3.40
N ILE A 172 -2.88 6.47 3.09
CA ILE A 172 -1.59 6.54 3.80
C ILE A 172 -0.43 6.80 2.85
N SER A 173 0.64 7.42 3.35
CA SER A 173 1.89 7.63 2.59
C SER A 173 3.09 7.57 3.54
N GLU A 174 4.19 6.98 3.10
CA GLU A 174 5.49 7.10 3.82
C GLU A 174 6.13 8.49 3.60
N TYR A 175 5.63 9.25 2.61
CA TYR A 175 6.26 10.49 2.18
C TYR A 175 5.60 11.73 2.79
N PRO A 176 6.38 12.75 3.20
CA PRO A 176 5.84 14.04 3.63
C PRO A 176 4.87 14.64 2.60
N PRO A 177 3.90 15.48 3.03
CA PRO A 177 2.78 15.95 2.19
C PRO A 177 3.17 16.57 0.85
N ASP A 178 4.29 17.29 0.80
CA ASP A 178 4.79 18.00 -0.39
C ASP A 178 5.64 17.13 -1.32
N THR A 179 5.80 15.84 -1.03
CA THR A 179 6.65 14.96 -1.84
C THR A 179 6.07 14.77 -3.24
N PRO A 180 6.81 15.14 -4.31
CA PRO A 180 6.32 15.03 -5.67
C PRO A 180 6.28 13.57 -6.15
N ILE A 181 5.59 13.34 -7.27
CA ILE A 181 5.51 12.03 -7.91
C ILE A 181 6.85 11.65 -8.55
N ASN A 182 7.40 10.49 -8.20
CA ASN A 182 8.51 9.86 -8.90
C ASN A 182 8.19 8.41 -9.27
N LYS A 183 8.66 7.98 -10.46
CA LYS A 183 8.37 6.65 -11.00
C LYS A 183 8.80 5.50 -10.07
N TRP A 184 9.98 5.61 -9.45
CA TRP A 184 10.51 4.58 -8.57
C TRP A 184 9.71 4.44 -7.27
N GLN A 185 9.02 5.50 -6.82
CA GLN A 185 8.22 5.46 -5.60
C GLN A 185 6.99 4.56 -5.75
N PHE A 186 6.46 4.37 -6.97
CA PHE A 186 5.36 3.43 -7.19
C PHE A 186 5.78 1.98 -6.92
N VAL A 187 7.01 1.62 -7.29
CA VAL A 187 7.57 0.29 -6.98
C VAL A 187 7.91 0.20 -5.49
N ALA A 188 8.54 1.24 -4.93
CA ALA A 188 8.88 1.29 -3.51
C ALA A 188 7.66 1.33 -2.58
N ARG A 189 6.49 1.75 -3.05
CA ARG A 189 5.24 1.77 -2.29
C ARG A 189 4.62 0.37 -2.21
N ASN A 190 4.84 -0.49 -3.18
CA ASN A 190 4.20 -1.80 -3.23
C ASN A 190 4.57 -2.72 -2.06
N ARG A 191 5.79 -2.58 -1.50
CA ARG A 191 6.16 -3.27 -0.24
C ARG A 191 5.29 -2.86 0.95
N ILE A 192 4.69 -1.66 0.97
CA ILE A 192 3.77 -1.25 2.03
C ILE A 192 2.42 -1.97 1.84
N ILE A 193 1.95 -2.14 0.60
CA ILE A 193 0.74 -2.92 0.29
C ILE A 193 0.96 -4.38 0.68
N ALA A 194 2.06 -4.98 0.22
CA ALA A 194 2.39 -6.37 0.53
C ALA A 194 2.64 -6.58 2.03
N GLY A 195 3.41 -5.70 2.66
CA GLY A 195 3.80 -5.82 4.06
C GLY A 195 2.66 -5.61 5.05
N ALA A 196 1.71 -4.74 4.75
CA ALA A 196 0.55 -4.52 5.61
C ALA A 196 -0.51 -5.64 5.52
N ALA A 197 -0.49 -6.42 4.43
CA ALA A 197 -1.50 -7.43 4.17
C ALA A 197 -1.12 -8.82 4.72
N GLN A 198 -2.12 -9.60 5.10
CA GLN A 198 -1.97 -11.04 5.39
C GLN A 198 -1.78 -11.87 4.12
N GLY A 199 -2.30 -11.37 3.00
CA GLY A 199 -2.05 -11.92 1.68
C GLY A 199 -2.36 -10.94 0.57
N VAL A 200 -1.90 -11.25 -0.64
CA VAL A 200 -2.06 -10.40 -1.83
C VAL A 200 -2.75 -11.16 -2.95
N LEU A 201 -3.88 -10.64 -3.41
CA LEU A 201 -4.62 -11.08 -4.58
C LEU A 201 -4.20 -10.30 -5.83
N VAL A 202 -3.68 -11.03 -6.82
CA VAL A 202 -3.43 -10.53 -8.17
C VAL A 202 -4.61 -10.89 -9.07
N THR A 203 -5.24 -9.88 -9.66
CA THR A 203 -6.43 -10.04 -10.52
C THR A 203 -6.08 -10.42 -11.96
N GLU A 204 -5.57 -9.47 -12.72
CA GLU A 204 -5.04 -9.67 -14.08
C GLU A 204 -3.61 -9.14 -14.13
N ALA A 205 -2.69 -9.88 -14.75
CA ALA A 205 -1.31 -9.48 -14.93
C ALA A 205 -0.71 -10.09 -16.21
N GLU A 206 -0.06 -9.24 -17.01
CA GLU A 206 0.91 -9.71 -18.01
C GLU A 206 2.12 -10.34 -17.29
N GLU A 207 2.85 -11.24 -17.95
CA GLU A 207 3.98 -11.99 -17.37
C GLU A 207 5.06 -11.09 -16.75
N LYS A 208 5.27 -9.89 -17.30
CA LYS A 208 6.21 -8.88 -16.78
C LYS A 208 5.49 -7.68 -16.19
N SER A 209 4.61 -7.92 -15.22
CA SER A 209 3.78 -6.88 -14.58
C SER A 209 4.31 -6.49 -13.19
N GLY A 210 4.27 -5.20 -12.87
CA GLY A 210 4.60 -4.69 -11.53
C GLY A 210 3.66 -5.19 -10.41
N SER A 211 2.48 -5.68 -10.77
CA SER A 211 1.60 -6.37 -9.81
C SER A 211 2.20 -7.69 -9.31
N LEU A 212 2.90 -8.43 -10.18
CA LEU A 212 3.58 -9.67 -9.80
C LEU A 212 4.78 -9.41 -8.88
N ILE A 213 5.46 -8.27 -9.04
CA ILE A 213 6.50 -7.83 -8.08
C ILE A 213 5.90 -7.67 -6.67
N THR A 214 4.65 -7.21 -6.57
CA THR A 214 3.99 -7.05 -5.26
C THR A 214 3.63 -8.40 -4.66
N LEU A 215 3.24 -9.37 -5.49
CA LEU A 215 3.02 -10.74 -5.05
C LEU A 215 4.32 -11.40 -4.57
N GLU A 216 5.43 -11.22 -5.29
CA GLU A 216 6.75 -11.70 -4.87
C GLU A 216 7.17 -11.07 -3.53
N MET A 217 7.02 -9.75 -3.36
CA MET A 217 7.26 -9.08 -2.07
C MET A 217 6.40 -9.66 -0.94
N ALA A 218 5.16 -10.05 -1.21
CA ALA A 218 4.29 -10.65 -0.22
C ALA A 218 4.80 -12.04 0.19
N LEU A 219 5.18 -12.87 -0.80
CA LEU A 219 5.73 -14.21 -0.55
C LEU A 219 7.06 -14.16 0.22
N ASP A 220 7.94 -13.22 -0.12
CA ASP A 220 9.22 -13.00 0.59
C ASP A 220 9.01 -12.66 2.07
N GLU A 221 7.90 -11.98 2.39
CA GLU A 221 7.49 -11.59 3.75
C GLU A 221 6.55 -12.63 4.40
N ASN A 222 6.51 -13.86 3.86
CA ASN A 222 5.67 -14.97 4.33
C ASN A 222 4.18 -14.62 4.40
N ARG A 223 3.69 -13.84 3.43
CA ARG A 223 2.26 -13.55 3.25
C ARG A 223 1.67 -14.49 2.22
N ASN A 224 0.36 -14.70 2.28
CA ASN A 224 -0.32 -15.56 1.32
C ASN A 224 -0.34 -14.92 -0.07
N GLY A 225 -0.13 -15.74 -1.11
CA GLY A 225 -0.16 -15.30 -2.50
C GLY A 225 -1.35 -15.88 -3.25
N TYR A 226 -2.23 -15.02 -3.75
CA TYR A 226 -3.44 -15.41 -4.47
C TYR A 226 -3.44 -14.87 -5.89
N CYS A 227 -4.01 -15.64 -6.81
CA CYS A 227 -4.15 -15.25 -8.21
C CYS A 227 -5.53 -15.64 -8.75
N LEU A 228 -6.15 -14.76 -9.52
CA LEU A 228 -7.33 -15.14 -10.31
C LEU A 228 -6.87 -15.97 -11.53
N PRO A 229 -7.42 -17.17 -11.73
CA PRO A 229 -7.18 -17.94 -12.94
C PRO A 229 -7.89 -17.28 -14.12
N GLY A 230 -7.21 -17.17 -15.26
CA GLY A 230 -7.77 -16.52 -16.44
C GLY A 230 -7.61 -17.31 -17.73
N ASN A 231 -8.19 -16.79 -18.80
CA ASN A 231 -8.14 -17.43 -20.11
C ASN A 231 -6.69 -17.55 -20.60
N ILE A 232 -6.26 -18.78 -20.95
CA ILE A 232 -4.89 -19.06 -21.41
C ILE A 232 -4.51 -18.34 -22.71
N THR A 233 -5.47 -17.84 -23.48
CA THR A 233 -5.21 -17.03 -24.69
C THR A 233 -5.15 -15.53 -24.42
N SER A 234 -5.47 -15.10 -23.19
CA SER A 234 -5.40 -13.70 -22.78
C SER A 234 -4.01 -13.35 -22.25
N PRO A 235 -3.32 -12.36 -22.84
CA PRO A 235 -2.04 -11.88 -22.30
C PRO A 235 -2.16 -11.34 -20.87
N LEU A 236 -3.33 -10.82 -20.49
CA LEU A 236 -3.62 -10.32 -19.14
C LEU A 236 -3.78 -11.44 -18.09
N SER A 237 -3.82 -12.69 -18.50
CA SER A 237 -3.91 -13.85 -17.60
C SER A 237 -2.63 -14.69 -17.57
N ALA A 238 -1.66 -14.40 -18.45
CA ALA A 238 -0.43 -15.17 -18.54
C ALA A 238 0.36 -15.13 -17.22
N GLY A 239 0.47 -13.96 -16.60
CA GLY A 239 1.18 -13.78 -15.34
C GLY A 239 0.51 -14.49 -14.16
N THR A 240 -0.81 -14.33 -14.00
CA THR A 240 -1.53 -14.98 -12.89
C THR A 240 -1.56 -16.50 -13.04
N ASN A 241 -1.79 -17.01 -14.25
CA ASN A 241 -1.75 -18.44 -14.53
C ASN A 241 -0.36 -19.05 -14.27
N LEU A 242 0.72 -18.34 -14.63
CA LEU A 242 2.08 -18.78 -14.32
C LEU A 242 2.31 -18.86 -12.81
N ARG A 243 1.90 -17.84 -12.04
CA ARG A 243 2.07 -17.86 -10.59
C ARG A 243 1.27 -18.97 -9.90
N ILE A 244 0.09 -19.29 -10.43
CA ILE A 244 -0.68 -20.45 -9.97
C ILE A 244 0.12 -21.75 -10.20
N GLN A 245 0.77 -21.90 -11.36
CA GLN A 245 1.64 -23.06 -11.63
C GLN A 245 2.86 -23.12 -10.72
N GLU A 246 3.38 -21.96 -10.29
CA GLU A 246 4.50 -21.83 -9.36
C GLU A 246 4.10 -21.97 -7.88
N GLY A 247 2.82 -22.16 -7.58
CA GLY A 247 2.31 -22.46 -6.23
C GLY A 247 1.48 -21.36 -5.57
N ALA A 248 1.19 -20.25 -6.24
CA ALA A 248 0.20 -19.29 -5.75
C ALA A 248 -1.20 -19.93 -5.73
N SER A 249 -2.00 -19.62 -4.72
CA SER A 249 -3.36 -20.15 -4.58
C SER A 249 -4.28 -19.59 -5.67
N ALA A 250 -4.90 -20.48 -6.44
CA ALA A 250 -5.93 -20.10 -7.39
C ALA A 250 -7.21 -19.69 -6.65
N VAL A 251 -7.73 -18.50 -6.92
CA VAL A 251 -8.95 -17.98 -6.28
C VAL A 251 -10.11 -17.98 -7.27
N THR A 252 -11.17 -18.70 -6.91
CA THR A 252 -12.42 -18.78 -7.68
C THR A 252 -13.65 -18.36 -6.84
N ALA A 253 -13.50 -18.32 -5.52
CA ALA A 253 -14.49 -17.85 -4.55
C ALA A 253 -13.81 -17.21 -3.32
N ALA A 254 -14.58 -16.46 -2.53
CA ALA A 254 -14.08 -15.80 -1.32
C ALA A 254 -13.55 -16.79 -0.26
N SER A 255 -14.10 -18.00 -0.21
CA SER A 255 -13.64 -19.08 0.68
C SER A 255 -12.17 -19.44 0.50
N ASP A 256 -11.64 -19.28 -0.72
CA ASP A 256 -10.24 -19.58 -1.04
C ASP A 256 -9.27 -18.60 -0.36
N ILE A 257 -9.77 -17.42 0.04
CA ILE A 257 -9.01 -16.40 0.79
C ILE A 257 -9.39 -16.47 2.28
N GLN A 258 -10.69 -16.53 2.60
CA GLN A 258 -11.20 -16.45 3.98
C GLN A 258 -10.59 -17.52 4.89
N ALA A 259 -10.28 -18.70 4.35
CA ALA A 259 -9.67 -19.81 5.10
C ALA A 259 -8.33 -19.41 5.77
N ASP A 260 -7.54 -18.57 5.11
CA ASP A 260 -6.22 -18.15 5.58
C ASP A 260 -6.26 -16.91 6.50
N PHE A 261 -7.44 -16.27 6.61
CA PHE A 261 -7.68 -15.06 7.40
C PHE A 261 -8.44 -15.37 8.70
N SER A 262 -8.45 -16.63 9.13
CA SER A 262 -9.04 -17.06 10.41
C SER A 262 -8.29 -16.53 11.63
#